data_AF-A0A254MZ63-F1
#
_entry.id   AF-A0A254MZ63-F1
#
_cell.length_a   1.000
_cell.length_b   1.000
_cell.length_c   1.000
_cell.angle_alpha   90.00
_cell.angle_beta   90.00
_cell.angle_gamma   90.00
#
_symmetry.space_group_name_H-M   'P 1'
#
loop_
_entity.id
_entity.type
_entity.pdbx_description
1 polymer ?
#
loop_
_entity_poly.entity_id
_entity_poly.type
_entity_poly.pdbx_seq_one_letter_code
_entity_poly.pdbx_strand_id
1 'polypeptide(L)'
;MFVIEARNSRGWRWISAICRDQQRAIDFLASVPPELQPVQRMIEVPARDYPMFIVEDHGFEYGSAELVRRRLSQLRPCGDEDAVLLNVYIVREDFLPDHPGRDCMGHLYHWHITDDALRPPRIDRIHEELDRATQEQPSD
;
A
#
# COMPACT_ATOMS: atom_id res chain seq x y z
N MET A 1 -9.64 8.04 -5.10
CA MET A 1 -8.41 8.51 -4.42
C MET A 1 -7.30 8.63 -5.45
N PHE A 2 -6.24 9.37 -5.12
CA PHE A 2 -5.09 9.58 -6.00
C PHE A 2 -3.83 9.02 -5.35
N VAL A 3 -3.11 8.19 -6.09
CA VAL A 3 -1.81 7.66 -5.66
C VAL A 3 -0.75 8.23 -6.58
N ILE A 4 0.36 8.65 -5.99
CA ILE A 4 1.55 9.08 -6.72
C ILE A 4 2.57 7.96 -6.61
N GLU A 5 2.66 7.17 -7.67
CA GLU A 5 3.67 6.13 -7.80
C GLU A 5 4.93 6.69 -8.42
N ALA A 6 6.08 6.19 -7.98
CA ALA A 6 7.35 6.46 -8.61
C ALA A 6 7.98 5.18 -9.15
N ARG A 7 8.73 5.30 -10.25
CA ARG A 7 9.52 4.19 -10.79
C ARG A 7 10.85 4.67 -11.33
N ASN A 8 11.95 4.17 -10.77
CA ASN A 8 13.28 4.52 -11.26
C ASN A 8 13.72 3.63 -12.46
N SER A 9 14.86 3.99 -13.06
CA SER A 9 15.45 3.27 -14.20
C SER A 9 15.86 1.82 -13.91
N ARG A 10 16.04 1.46 -12.63
CA ARG A 10 16.31 0.08 -12.18
C ARG A 10 15.03 -0.74 -12.04
N GLY A 11 13.86 -0.13 -12.26
CA GLY A 11 12.56 -0.77 -12.14
C GLY A 11 12.01 -0.81 -10.71
N TRP A 12 12.70 -0.24 -9.73
CA TRP A 12 12.17 -0.12 -8.37
C TRP A 12 10.98 0.83 -8.36
N ARG A 13 9.92 0.43 -7.66
CA ARG A 13 8.69 1.19 -7.52
C ARG A 13 8.46 1.51 -6.06
N TRP A 14 7.90 2.68 -5.80
CA TRP A 14 7.44 3.07 -4.47
C TRP A 14 6.27 4.02 -4.59
N ILE A 15 5.54 4.20 -3.50
CA ILE A 15 4.46 5.18 -3.39
C ILE A 15 5.05 6.43 -2.74
N SER A 16 5.03 7.53 -3.47
CA SER A 16 5.51 8.83 -2.97
C SER A 16 4.45 9.57 -2.18
N ALA A 17 3.17 9.40 -2.52
CA ALA A 17 2.06 9.97 -1.76
C ALA A 17 0.72 9.32 -2.09
N ILE A 18 -0.23 9.47 -1.18
CA ILE A 18 -1.63 9.03 -1.35
C ILE A 18 -2.51 10.14 -0.83
N CYS A 19 -3.43 10.62 -1.68
CA CYS A 19 -4.32 11.71 -1.38
C CYS A 19 -5.77 11.30 -1.62
N ARG A 20 -6.68 11.68 -0.72
CA ARG A 20 -8.12 11.59 -0.96
C ARG A 20 -8.54 12.51 -2.10
N ASP A 21 -7.99 13.73 -2.13
CA ASP A 21 -8.33 14.80 -3.06
C ASP A 21 -7.32 14.97 -4.21
N GLN A 22 -7.83 15.35 -5.39
CA GLN A 22 -7.02 15.53 -6.60
C GLN A 22 -6.11 16.75 -6.52
N GLN A 23 -6.61 17.87 -6.02
CA GLN A 23 -5.83 19.10 -5.93
C GLN A 23 -4.65 18.88 -5.00
N ARG A 24 -4.86 18.17 -3.88
CA ARG A 24 -3.79 17.83 -2.95
C ARG A 24 -2.70 16.96 -3.59
N ALA A 25 -3.06 16.02 -4.46
CA ALA A 25 -2.10 15.23 -5.23
C ALA A 25 -1.31 16.09 -6.23
N ILE A 26 -1.97 17.04 -6.90
CA ILE A 26 -1.33 18.00 -7.81
C ILE A 26 -0.33 18.87 -7.04
N ASP A 27 -0.73 19.39 -5.88
CA ASP A 27 0.10 20.23 -5.03
C ASP A 27 1.33 19.45 -4.53
N PHE A 28 1.14 18.19 -4.12
CA PHE A 28 2.27 17.33 -3.74
C PHE A 28 3.22 17.09 -4.92
N LEU A 29 2.72 16.75 -6.11
CA LEU A 29 3.57 16.58 -7.30
C LEU A 29 4.39 17.83 -7.62
N ALA A 30 3.81 19.02 -7.48
CA ALA A 30 4.52 20.29 -7.69
C ALA A 30 5.63 20.52 -6.65
N SER A 31 5.50 19.94 -5.46
CA SER A 31 6.52 20.00 -4.39
C SER A 31 7.66 19.00 -4.58
N VAL A 32 7.51 17.99 -5.44
CA VAL A 32 8.58 17.01 -5.72
C VAL A 32 9.75 17.70 -6.42
N PRO A 33 11.01 17.44 -6.00
CA PRO A 33 12.19 17.99 -6.66
C PRO A 33 12.17 17.73 -8.19
N PRO A 34 12.51 18.73 -9.03
CA PRO A 34 12.41 18.62 -10.50
C PRO A 34 13.12 17.40 -11.09
N GLU A 35 14.23 16.98 -10.50
CA GLU A 35 15.00 15.81 -10.90
C GLU A 35 14.27 14.47 -10.63
N LEU A 36 13.32 14.47 -9.70
CA LEU A 36 12.50 13.30 -9.35
C LEU A 36 11.14 13.30 -10.04
N GLN A 37 10.62 14.45 -10.48
CA GLN A 37 9.30 14.53 -11.14
C GLN A 37 9.13 13.57 -12.34
N PRO A 38 10.13 13.37 -13.24
CA PRO A 38 9.96 12.50 -14.40
C PRO A 38 9.72 11.02 -14.07
N VAL A 39 10.08 10.59 -12.87
CA VAL A 39 9.85 9.21 -12.41
C VAL A 39 8.53 9.05 -11.67
N GLN A 40 7.80 10.13 -11.42
CA GLN A 40 6.52 10.15 -10.72
C GLN A 40 5.35 10.04 -11.70
N ARG A 41 4.28 9.38 -11.25
CA ARG A 41 3.01 9.29 -11.97
C ARG A 41 1.85 9.33 -10.98
N MET A 42 0.93 10.25 -11.19
CA MET A 42 -0.36 10.24 -10.52
C MET A 42 -1.31 9.25 -11.22
N ILE A 43 -1.97 8.43 -10.43
CA ILE A 43 -3.03 7.51 -10.84
C ILE A 43 -4.26 7.72 -9.97
N GLU A 44 -5.43 7.65 -10.59
CA GLU A 44 -6.69 7.54 -9.85
C GLU A 44 -6.96 6.06 -9.57
N VAL A 45 -7.28 5.74 -8.31
CA VAL A 45 -7.55 4.37 -7.88
C VAL A 45 -9.02 4.17 -7.51
N PRO A 46 -9.57 2.96 -7.63
CA PRO A 46 -10.99 2.69 -7.37
C PRO A 46 -11.45 2.97 -5.93
N ALA A 47 -10.52 2.96 -4.97
CA ALA A 47 -10.81 3.29 -3.58
C ALA A 47 -11.32 4.73 -3.46
N ARG A 48 -12.46 4.89 -2.77
CA ARG A 48 -13.13 6.20 -2.59
C ARG A 48 -12.94 6.80 -1.21
N ASP A 49 -12.68 5.97 -0.21
CA ASP A 49 -12.47 6.41 1.18
C ASP A 49 -11.47 5.50 1.91
N TYR A 50 -11.03 5.95 3.09
CA TYR A 50 -10.16 5.22 3.99
C TYR A 50 -10.95 4.26 4.89
N PRO A 51 -10.34 3.15 5.35
CA PRO A 51 -8.99 2.72 5.02
C PRO A 51 -8.89 2.19 3.57
N MET A 52 -7.79 2.54 2.92
CA MET A 52 -7.37 1.94 1.65
C MET A 52 -6.27 0.92 1.92
N PHE A 53 -6.33 -0.22 1.25
CA PHE A 53 -5.31 -1.25 1.31
C PHE A 53 -4.48 -1.26 0.02
N ILE A 54 -3.18 -1.50 0.19
CA ILE A 54 -2.23 -1.70 -0.91
C ILE A 54 -1.67 -3.10 -0.78
N VAL A 55 -1.77 -3.89 -1.85
CA VAL A 55 -1.07 -5.17 -1.95
C VAL A 55 0.16 -4.93 -2.82
N GLU A 56 1.34 -5.22 -2.28
CA GLU A 56 2.62 -5.14 -2.97
C GLU A 56 3.18 -6.53 -3.23
N ASP A 57 3.38 -6.87 -4.50
CA ASP A 57 4.09 -8.06 -4.95
C ASP A 57 5.19 -7.70 -5.98
N HIS A 58 4.92 -7.85 -7.27
CA HIS A 58 5.66 -7.34 -8.41
C HIS A 58 5.18 -5.94 -8.87
N GLY A 59 4.14 -5.42 -8.23
CA GLY A 59 3.59 -4.09 -8.40
C GLY A 59 2.63 -3.76 -7.26
N PHE A 60 1.82 -2.72 -7.47
CA PHE A 60 0.84 -2.30 -6.48
C PHE A 60 -0.59 -2.55 -6.99
N GLU A 61 -1.41 -3.18 -6.14
CA GLU A 61 -2.85 -3.23 -6.30
C GLU A 61 -3.52 -2.44 -5.18
N TYR A 62 -4.56 -1.68 -5.52
CA TYR A 62 -5.23 -0.75 -4.61
C TYR A 62 -6.69 -1.14 -4.42
N GLY A 63 -7.16 -1.21 -3.18
CA GLY A 63 -8.55 -1.56 -2.93
C GLY A 63 -8.96 -1.62 -1.47
N SER A 64 -10.02 -2.37 -1.20
CA SER A 64 -10.55 -2.63 0.13
C SER A 64 -9.95 -3.89 0.76
N ALA A 65 -10.32 -4.22 1.99
CA ALA A 65 -9.95 -5.49 2.61
C ALA A 65 -10.38 -6.72 1.79
N GLU A 66 -11.44 -6.61 0.97
CA GLU A 66 -11.87 -7.70 0.09
C GLU A 66 -10.85 -8.02 -1.01
N LEU A 67 -10.14 -6.99 -1.52
CA LEU A 67 -8.99 -7.20 -2.41
C LEU A 67 -7.93 -8.05 -1.71
N VAL A 68 -7.59 -7.70 -0.46
CA VAL A 68 -6.59 -8.42 0.33
C VAL A 68 -7.02 -9.87 0.56
N ARG A 69 -8.26 -10.12 1.00
CA ARG A 69 -8.82 -11.46 1.21
C ARG A 69 -8.73 -12.31 -0.05
N ARG A 70 -9.11 -11.74 -1.20
CA ARG A 70 -8.98 -12.41 -2.49
C ARG A 70 -7.53 -12.77 -2.80
N ARG A 71 -6.59 -11.84 -2.61
CA ARG A 71 -5.16 -12.10 -2.84
C ARG A 71 -4.61 -13.19 -1.92
N LEU A 72 -4.94 -13.17 -0.63
CA LEU A 72 -4.54 -14.22 0.33
C LEU A 72 -5.05 -15.61 -0.10
N SER A 73 -6.30 -15.71 -0.57
CA SER A 73 -6.88 -16.99 -1.04
C SER A 73 -6.20 -17.57 -2.29
N GLN A 74 -5.52 -16.73 -3.07
CA GLN A 74 -4.82 -17.09 -4.30
C GLN A 74 -3.37 -17.50 -4.06
N LEU A 75 -2.80 -17.16 -2.91
CA LEU A 75 -1.45 -17.54 -2.56
C LEU A 75 -1.32 -19.06 -2.41
N ARG A 76 -0.11 -19.54 -2.70
CA ARG A 76 0.27 -20.95 -2.55
C ARG A 76 1.59 -20.99 -1.78
N PRO A 77 1.71 -21.86 -0.78
CA PRO A 77 2.98 -22.05 -0.11
C PRO A 77 4.08 -22.46 -1.09
N CYS A 78 5.25 -21.85 -1.00
CA CYS A 78 6.46 -22.19 -1.72
C CYS A 78 7.40 -23.10 -0.90
N GLY A 79 7.14 -23.29 0.39
CA GLY A 79 7.90 -24.18 1.27
C GLY A 79 9.16 -23.56 1.88
N ASP A 80 9.36 -22.25 1.71
CA ASP A 80 10.37 -21.45 2.41
C ASP A 80 9.65 -20.52 3.39
N GLU A 81 9.75 -20.82 4.68
CA GLU A 81 8.97 -20.15 5.74
C GLU A 81 9.25 -18.64 5.85
N ASP A 82 10.46 -18.23 5.48
CA ASP A 82 10.92 -16.85 5.53
C ASP A 82 10.67 -16.09 4.23
N ALA A 83 10.19 -16.77 3.18
CA ALA A 83 9.86 -16.13 1.92
C ALA A 83 8.65 -15.21 2.09
N VAL A 84 8.86 -13.90 1.91
CA VAL A 84 7.78 -12.92 1.81
C VAL A 84 7.10 -13.06 0.46
N LEU A 85 5.82 -13.43 0.48
CA LEU A 85 5.02 -13.64 -0.72
C LEU A 85 4.42 -12.33 -1.23
N LEU A 86 3.99 -11.46 -0.32
CA LEU A 86 3.53 -10.10 -0.60
C LEU A 86 3.56 -9.23 0.68
N ASN A 87 3.50 -7.91 0.51
CA ASN A 87 3.22 -6.98 1.59
C ASN A 87 1.80 -6.43 1.48
N VAL A 88 1.15 -6.19 2.60
CA VAL A 88 -0.15 -5.51 2.66
C VAL A 88 -0.02 -4.27 3.51
N TYR A 89 -0.21 -3.10 2.92
CA TYR A 89 -0.21 -1.82 3.65
C TYR A 89 -1.64 -1.38 3.91
N ILE A 90 -1.85 -0.69 5.04
CA ILE A 90 -3.07 0.06 5.32
C ILE A 90 -2.79 1.55 5.34
N VAL A 91 -3.67 2.29 4.69
CA VAL A 91 -3.63 3.74 4.60
C VAL A 91 -4.93 4.25 5.17
N ARG A 92 -4.86 4.95 6.31
CA ARG A 92 -6.04 5.44 7.04
C ARG A 92 -6.32 6.92 6.83
N GLU A 93 -5.35 7.63 6.27
CA GLU A 93 -5.38 9.06 6.01
C GLU A 93 -4.45 9.40 4.83
N ASP A 94 -4.40 10.67 4.45
CA ASP A 94 -3.47 11.12 3.41
C ASP A 94 -2.03 10.78 3.81
N PHE A 95 -1.32 10.08 2.93
CA PHE A 95 0.10 9.77 3.11
C PHE A 95 0.94 10.80 2.36
N LEU A 96 1.57 11.70 3.11
CA LEU A 96 2.34 12.83 2.59
C LEU A 96 3.69 12.91 3.30
N PRO A 97 4.74 12.25 2.78
CA PRO A 97 6.06 12.30 3.39
C PRO A 97 6.68 13.71 3.40
N ASP A 98 7.41 14.04 4.46
CA ASP A 98 8.15 15.31 4.61
C ASP A 98 9.24 15.51 3.55
N HIS A 99 9.64 14.44 2.87
CA HIS A 99 10.61 14.44 1.79
C HIS A 99 9.95 13.95 0.49
N PRO A 100 9.27 14.85 -0.26
CA PRO A 100 8.55 14.50 -1.47
C PRO A 100 9.41 13.76 -2.50
N GLY A 101 8.84 12.71 -3.08
CA GLY A 101 9.46 11.90 -4.12
C GLY A 101 10.41 10.80 -3.63
N ARG A 102 10.62 10.64 -2.32
CA ARG A 102 11.38 9.53 -1.74
C ARG A 102 10.49 8.34 -1.40
N ASP A 103 11.13 7.18 -1.26
CA ASP A 103 10.49 6.01 -0.69
C ASP A 103 10.37 6.18 0.83
N CYS A 104 9.14 6.24 1.31
CA CYS A 104 8.80 6.32 2.74
C CYS A 104 7.75 5.27 3.11
N MET A 105 7.53 4.24 2.28
CA MET A 105 6.48 3.25 2.50
C MET A 105 6.66 2.47 3.81
N GLY A 106 7.90 2.35 4.30
CA GLY A 106 8.19 1.74 5.61
C GLY A 106 7.55 2.45 6.81
N HIS A 107 7.02 3.67 6.64
CA HIS A 107 6.26 4.38 7.69
C HIS A 107 4.79 3.98 7.74
N LEU A 108 4.25 3.37 6.69
CA LEU A 108 2.88 2.87 6.67
C LEU A 108 2.81 1.59 7.50
N TYR A 109 1.74 1.42 8.27
CA TYR A 109 1.47 0.14 8.90
C TYR A 109 1.24 -0.93 7.84
N HIS A 110 1.93 -2.06 7.96
CA HIS A 110 1.85 -3.13 6.99
C HIS A 110 2.13 -4.51 7.59
N TRP A 111 1.65 -5.52 6.89
CA TRP A 111 1.93 -6.91 7.15
C TRP A 111 2.87 -7.46 6.08
N HIS A 112 3.92 -8.14 6.50
CA HIS A 112 4.68 -9.06 5.65
C HIS A 112 3.96 -10.40 5.63
N ILE A 113 3.43 -10.80 4.49
CA ILE A 113 2.77 -12.09 4.33
C ILE A 113 3.83 -13.10 3.89
N THR A 114 4.39 -13.81 4.86
CA THR A 114 5.34 -14.90 4.61
C THR A 114 4.61 -16.22 4.29
N ASP A 115 5.34 -17.22 3.80
CA ASP A 115 4.81 -18.57 3.60
C ASP A 115 4.17 -19.15 4.88
N ASP A 116 4.83 -18.99 6.01
CA ASP A 116 4.31 -19.48 7.30
C ASP A 116 3.10 -18.68 7.79
N ALA A 117 2.96 -17.42 7.38
CA ALA A 117 1.79 -16.61 7.70
C ALA A 117 0.49 -17.16 7.07
N LEU A 118 0.59 -18.02 6.04
CA LEU A 118 -0.56 -18.66 5.38
C LEU A 118 -1.17 -19.82 6.18
N ARG A 119 -0.57 -20.21 7.31
CA ARG A 119 -0.99 -21.38 8.09
C ARG A 119 -1.71 -20.95 9.37
N PRO A 120 -2.71 -21.71 9.85
CA PRO A 120 -3.28 -21.47 11.16
C PRO A 120 -2.23 -21.62 12.27
N PRO A 121 -2.29 -20.80 13.34
CA PRO A 121 -3.32 -19.79 13.61
C PRO A 121 -3.01 -18.40 12.99
N ARG A 122 -1.90 -18.25 12.25
CA ARG A 122 -1.43 -16.95 11.76
C ARG A 122 -2.36 -16.34 10.71
N ILE A 123 -2.85 -17.16 9.79
CA ILE A 123 -3.78 -16.70 8.75
C ILE A 123 -5.12 -16.21 9.35
N ASP A 124 -5.61 -16.88 10.40
CA ASP A 124 -6.82 -16.48 11.10
C ASP A 124 -6.62 -15.12 11.78
N ARG A 125 -5.46 -14.92 12.41
CA ARG A 125 -5.09 -13.64 13.02
C ARG A 125 -4.99 -12.51 11.99
N ILE A 126 -4.45 -12.77 10.80
CA ILE A 126 -4.43 -11.77 9.71
C ILE A 126 -5.84 -11.36 9.32
N HIS A 127 -6.77 -12.32 9.20
CA HIS A 127 -8.16 -12.01 8.91
C HIS A 127 -8.84 -11.18 10.02
N GLU A 128 -8.59 -11.50 11.29
CA GLU A 128 -9.09 -10.73 12.43
C GLU A 128 -8.52 -9.30 12.46
N GLU A 129 -7.22 -9.14 12.19
CA GLU A 129 -6.56 -7.85 12.12
C GLU A 129 -7.09 -7.02 10.94
N LEU A 130 -7.35 -7.64 9.78
CA LEU A 130 -8.02 -6.97 8.65
C LEU A 130 -9.43 -6.51 9.00
N ASP A 131 -10.22 -7.34 9.68
CA ASP A 131 -11.58 -6.96 10.12
C ASP A 131 -11.54 -5.77 11.08
N ARG A 132 -10.68 -5.82 12.10
CA ARG A 132 -10.49 -4.71 13.03
C ARG A 132 -10.08 -3.44 12.30
N ALA A 133 -9.12 -3.56 11.38
CA ALA A 133 -8.59 -2.42 10.66
C ALA A 133 -9.65 -1.74 9.76
N THR A 134 -10.65 -2.47 9.27
CA THR A 134 -11.79 -1.88 8.55
C THR A 134 -12.84 -1.22 9.43
N GLN A 135 -12.95 -1.61 10.71
CA GLN A 135 -13.94 -1.09 11.65
C GLN A 135 -13.44 0.14 12.41
N GLU A 136 -12.14 0.25 12.64
CA GLU A 136 -11.51 1.41 13.25
C GLU A 136 -11.58 2.61 12.28
N GLN A 137 -12.58 3.47 12.45
CA GLN A 137 -12.53 4.82 11.89
C GLN A 137 -11.45 5.63 12.62
N PRO A 138 -10.72 6.52 11.93
CA PRO A 138 -9.82 7.45 12.60
C PRO A 138 -10.63 8.24 13.64
N SER A 139 -10.10 8.29 14.88
CA SER A 139 -10.68 9.14 15.92
C SER A 139 -10.44 10.59 15.52
N ASP A 140 -11.52 11.39 15.50
CA ASP A 140 -11.50 12.84 15.23
C ASP A 140 -10.51 13.62 16.12
#